data_AF-A0AAW9BTE6-F1
#
_entry.id   AF-A0AAW9BTE6-F1
#
_cell.length_a   1.000
_cell.length_b   1.000
_cell.length_c   1.000
_cell.angle_alpha   90.00
_cell.angle_beta   90.00
_cell.angle_gamma   90.00
#
_symmetry.space_group_name_H-M   'P 1'
#
loop_
_entity.id
_entity.type
_entity.pdbx_description
1 polymer ?
#
loop_
_entity_poly.entity_id
_entity_poly.type
_entity_poly.pdbx_seq_one_letter_code
_entity_poly.pdbx_strand_id
1 'polypeptide(L)'
;MMSDSPQKLGRNEWNAYMDKVKAKDREAFAFVFRFYAPKLKQFAYKHVGNEQVAMEMVQETMATVWQKAHLYDGKKSALTTWR
;
A
#
# COMPACT_ATOMS: atom_id res chain seq x y z
N MET A 1 11.90 -1.24 19.05
CA MET A 1 12.49 -0.25 18.13
C MET A 1 12.49 -0.87 16.73
N MET A 2 11.43 -0.67 15.95
CA MET A 2 11.34 -1.19 14.57
C MET A 2 11.78 -0.08 13.62
N SER A 3 13.07 -0.10 13.31
CA SER A 3 13.72 0.75 12.33
C SER A 3 13.26 0.38 10.92
N ASP A 4 12.09 0.84 10.50
CA ASP A 4 11.62 0.62 9.12
C ASP A 4 12.11 1.73 8.19
N SER A 5 13.41 1.66 7.88
CA SER A 5 13.94 2.25 6.65
C SER A 5 13.30 1.50 5.46
N PRO A 6 13.07 2.16 4.31
CA PRO A 6 12.46 1.52 3.15
C PRO A 6 13.47 0.61 2.44
N GLN A 7 13.83 -0.52 3.05
CA GLN A 7 14.56 -1.59 2.37
C GLN A 7 13.69 -2.13 1.22
N LYS A 8 14.32 -2.45 0.08
CA LYS A 8 13.66 -3.09 -1.07
C LYS A 8 13.19 -4.49 -0.66
N LEU A 9 11.98 -4.58 -0.11
CA LEU A 9 11.35 -5.85 0.22
C LEU A 9 11.10 -6.65 -1.06
N GLY A 10 11.48 -7.92 -1.03
CA GLY A 10 11.22 -8.89 -2.08
C GLY A 10 9.73 -9.23 -2.19
N ARG A 11 9.33 -9.83 -3.31
CA ARG A 11 7.94 -10.26 -3.55
C ARG A 11 7.37 -11.12 -2.41
N ASN A 12 8.19 -12.02 -1.86
CA ASN A 12 7.77 -12.92 -0.78
C ASN A 12 7.48 -12.18 0.53
N GLU A 13 8.26 -11.14 0.85
CA GLU A 13 8.04 -10.33 2.05
C GLU A 13 6.76 -9.51 1.92
N TRP A 14 6.52 -8.90 0.75
CA TRP A 14 5.26 -8.22 0.47
C TRP A 14 4.06 -9.15 0.58
N ASN A 15 4.17 -10.40 0.12
CA ASN A 15 3.13 -11.40 0.29
C ASN A 15 2.86 -11.67 1.77
N ALA A 16 3.91 -11.84 2.59
CA ALA A 16 3.76 -12.04 4.03
C ALA A 16 3.10 -10.83 4.73
N TYR A 17 3.48 -9.60 4.37
CA TYR A 17 2.81 -8.40 4.87
C TYR A 17 1.34 -8.37 4.46
N MET A 18 1.04 -8.70 3.20
CA MET A 18 -0.35 -8.73 2.74
C MET A 18 -1.17 -9.83 3.39
N ASP A 19 -0.60 -10.98 3.70
CA ASP A 19 -1.31 -12.02 4.46
C ASP A 19 -1.64 -11.56 5.89
N LYS A 20 -0.77 -10.75 6.52
CA LYS A 20 -1.11 -10.07 7.78
C LYS A 20 -2.22 -9.02 7.59
N VAL A 21 -2.17 -8.23 6.51
CA VAL A 21 -3.23 -7.26 6.19
C VAL A 21 -4.57 -7.95 5.96
N LYS A 22 -4.59 -9.15 5.33
CA LYS A 22 -5.79 -10.00 5.22
C LYS A 22 -6.36 -10.38 6.58
N ALA A 23 -5.49 -10.71 7.52
CA ALA A 23 -5.83 -10.96 8.92
C ALA A 23 -6.20 -9.69 9.70
N LYS A 24 -6.37 -8.54 9.02
CA LYS A 24 -6.71 -7.24 9.60
C LYS A 24 -5.67 -6.73 10.61
N ASP A 25 -4.40 -7.06 10.37
CA ASP A 25 -3.27 -6.50 11.09
C ASP A 25 -3.05 -5.03 10.67
N ARG A 26 -3.28 -4.13 11.63
CA ARG A 26 -3.15 -2.68 11.43
C ARG A 26 -1.69 -2.23 11.33
N GLU A 27 -0.77 -2.91 11.98
CA GLU A 27 0.66 -2.55 11.92
C GLU A 27 1.23 -2.90 10.55
N ALA A 28 0.89 -4.09 10.04
CA ALA A 28 1.25 -4.51 8.69
C ALA A 28 0.68 -3.54 7.63
N PHE A 29 -0.57 -3.12 7.79
CA PHE A 29 -1.18 -2.14 6.88
C PHE A 29 -0.54 -0.77 6.99
N ALA A 30 -0.23 -0.30 8.20
CA ALA A 30 0.47 0.97 8.40
C ALA A 30 1.85 0.96 7.74
N PHE A 31 2.54 -0.19 7.77
CA PHE A 31 3.80 -0.36 7.07
C PHE A 31 3.63 -0.26 5.53
N VAL A 32 2.66 -0.98 4.95
CA VAL A 32 2.34 -0.89 3.52
C VAL A 32 1.96 0.55 3.14
N PHE A 33 1.14 1.21 3.96
CA PHE A 33 0.74 2.60 3.76
C PHE A 33 1.95 3.53 3.72
N ARG A 34 2.84 3.48 4.72
CA ARG A 34 4.03 4.35 4.77
C ARG A 34 4.93 4.18 3.54
N PHE A 35 5.01 2.98 2.99
CA PHE A 35 5.83 2.70 1.81
C PHE A 35 5.21 3.20 0.49
N TYR A 36 3.89 3.02 0.32
CA TYR A 36 3.21 3.33 -0.95
C TYR A 36 2.58 4.72 -1.00
N ALA A 37 2.13 5.27 0.13
CA ALA A 37 1.51 6.60 0.21
C ALA A 37 2.33 7.72 -0.45
N PRO A 38 3.65 7.88 -0.22
CA PRO A 38 4.42 8.95 -0.86
C PRO A 38 4.50 8.79 -2.38
N LYS A 39 4.58 7.56 -2.89
CA LYS A 39 4.61 7.26 -4.32
C LYS A 39 3.26 7.53 -4.98
N LEU A 40 2.19 7.07 -4.34
CA LEU A 40 0.82 7.32 -4.78
C LEU A 40 0.50 8.82 -4.76
N LYS A 41 0.91 9.54 -3.71
CA LYS A 41 0.72 10.99 -3.60
C LYS A 41 1.44 11.73 -4.73
N GLN A 42 2.69 11.38 -5.01
CA GLN A 42 3.44 12.00 -6.11
C GLN A 42 2.80 11.70 -7.48
N PHE A 43 2.35 10.46 -7.70
CA PHE A 43 1.64 10.06 -8.91
C PHE A 43 0.33 10.83 -9.07
N ALA A 44 -0.49 10.87 -8.02
CA ALA A 44 -1.74 11.61 -7.95
C ALA A 44 -1.54 13.10 -8.21
N TYR A 45 -0.61 13.73 -7.48
CA TYR A 45 -0.31 15.16 -7.62
C TYR A 45 0.10 15.54 -9.04
N LYS A 46 0.85 14.70 -9.75
CA LYS A 46 1.19 14.93 -11.17
C LYS A 46 -0.03 14.98 -12.09
N HIS A 47 -1.15 14.36 -11.72
CA HIS A 47 -2.38 14.36 -12.52
C HIS A 47 -3.35 15.47 -12.11
N VAL A 48 -3.49 15.76 -10.82
CA VAL A 48 -4.46 16.75 -10.33
C VAL A 48 -3.88 18.13 -10.01
N GLY A 49 -2.55 18.25 -9.86
CA GLY A 49 -1.88 19.49 -9.50
C GLY A 49 -2.21 20.04 -8.10
N ASN A 50 -3.05 19.35 -7.34
CA ASN A 50 -3.54 19.75 -6.03
C ASN A 50 -3.13 18.72 -4.97
N GLU A 51 -2.47 19.17 -3.91
CA GLU A 51 -1.95 18.29 -2.85
C GLU A 51 -3.06 17.64 -2.01
N GLN A 52 -4.14 18.38 -1.73
CA GLN A 52 -5.25 17.90 -0.92
C GLN A 52 -6.03 16.82 -1.65
N VAL A 53 -6.36 17.05 -2.92
CA VAL A 53 -7.00 16.06 -3.78
C VAL A 53 -6.09 14.83 -3.98
N ALA A 54 -4.78 15.05 -4.10
CA ALA A 54 -3.83 13.94 -4.18
C ALA A 54 -3.83 13.07 -2.91
N MET A 55 -3.96 13.69 -1.73
CA MET A 55 -4.02 12.97 -0.46
C MET A 55 -5.33 12.19 -0.31
N GLU A 56 -6.45 12.76 -0.74
CA GLU A 56 -7.75 12.05 -0.75
C GLU A 56 -7.68 10.79 -1.61
N MET A 57 -7.14 10.89 -2.83
CA MET A 57 -6.96 9.71 -3.70
C MET A 57 -6.05 8.64 -3.06
N VAL A 58 -5.00 9.05 -2.36
CA VAL A 58 -4.13 8.12 -1.61
C VAL A 58 -4.92 7.40 -0.53
N GLN A 59 -5.72 8.13 0.25
CA GLN A 59 -6.55 7.55 1.30
C GLN A 59 -7.59 6.59 0.74
N GLU A 60 -8.31 6.96 -0.33
CA GLU A 60 -9.30 6.09 -0.98
C GLU A 60 -8.67 4.82 -1.56
N THR A 61 -7.52 4.96 -2.21
CA THR A 61 -6.77 3.82 -2.77
C THR A 61 -6.36 2.88 -1.65
N MET A 62 -5.77 3.39 -0.57
CA MET A 62 -5.31 2.58 0.54
C MET A 62 -6.47 1.97 1.34
N ALA A 63 -7.59 2.68 1.48
CA ALA A 63 -8.82 2.14 2.06
C ALA A 63 -9.35 0.98 1.21
N THR A 64 -9.31 1.10 -0.12
CA THR A 64 -9.67 0.02 -1.03
C THR A 64 -8.76 -1.19 -0.85
N VAL A 65 -7.44 -0.98 -0.75
CA VAL A 65 -6.47 -2.05 -0.45
C VAL A 65 -6.80 -2.75 0.87
N TRP A 66 -7.13 -2.01 1.92
CA TRP A 66 -7.52 -2.59 3.22
C TRP A 66 -8.81 -3.41 3.15
N GLN A 67 -9.82 -2.88 2.47
CA GLN A 67 -11.11 -3.56 2.33
C GLN A 67 -10.97 -4.82 1.49
N LYS A 68 -10.30 -4.72 0.34
CA LYS A 68 -10.14 -5.81 -0.62
C LYS A 68 -8.94 -6.70 -0.32
N ALA A 69 -8.17 -6.48 0.75
CA ALA A 69 -6.94 -7.23 1.03
C ALA A 69 -7.10 -8.75 0.93
N HIS A 70 -8.27 -9.26 1.34
CA HIS A 70 -8.67 -10.67 1.24
C HIS A 70 -8.66 -11.23 -0.20
N LEU A 71 -8.86 -10.38 -1.21
CA LEU A 71 -8.80 -10.72 -2.64
C LEU A 71 -7.36 -10.69 -3.20
N TYR A 72 -6.39 -10.19 -2.43
CA TYR A 72 -5.01 -10.13 -2.87
C TYR A 72 -4.43 -11.55 -3.02
N ASP A 73 -4.05 -11.90 -4.24
CA ASP A 73 -3.35 -13.15 -4.55
C ASP A 73 -1.95 -12.83 -5.06
N GLY A 74 -0.97 -12.94 -4.15
CA GLY A 74 0.45 -12.69 -4.42
C GLY A 74 1.10 -13.67 -5.41
N LYS A 75 0.39 -14.74 -5.83
CA LYS A 75 0.80 -15.61 -6.94
C LYS A 75 0.30 -15.11 -8.30
N LYS A 76 -0.80 -14.35 -8.34
CA LYS A 76 -1.41 -13.86 -9.59
C LYS A 76 -0.88 -12.49 -10.01
N SER A 77 -0.60 -11.60 -9.05
CA SER A 77 -0.17 -10.23 -9.35
C SER A 77 0.74 -9.65 -8.27
N ALA A 78 1.72 -8.84 -8.68
CA ALA A 78 2.50 -8.01 -7.75
C ALA A 78 1.60 -6.92 -7.14
N LEU A 79 1.90 -6.52 -5.89
CA LEU A 79 1.13 -5.49 -5.19
C LEU A 79 1.08 -4.14 -5.95
N THR A 80 2.14 -3.83 -6.70
CA THR A 80 2.22 -2.63 -7.55
C THR A 80 1.26 -2.61 -8.74
N THR A 81 0.66 -3.76 -9.07
CA THR A 81 -0.17 -3.94 -10.27
C THR A 81 -1.64 -4.20 -9.93
N TRP A 82 -1.96 -4.35 -8.64
CA TRP A 82 -3.31 -4.66 -8.20
C TRP A 82 -4.14 -3.37 -8.09
N ARG A 83 -5.22 -3.28 -8.88
CA ARG A 83 -6.24 -2.23 -8.87
C ARG A 83 -7.52 -2.75 -8.22
#